data_AF-A0A942UZA3-F1
#
_entry.id   AF-A0A942UZA3-F1
#
_cell.length_a   1.000
_cell.length_b   1.000
_cell.length_c   1.000
_cell.angle_alpha   90.00
_cell.angle_beta   90.00
_cell.angle_gamma   90.00
#
_symmetry.space_group_name_H-M   'P 1'
#
loop_
_entity.id
_entity.type
_entity.pdbx_description
1 polymer ?
#
loop_
_entity_poly.entity_id
_entity_poly.type
_entity_poly.pdbx_seq_one_letter_code
_entity_poly.pdbx_strand_id
1 'polypeptide(L)'
;MSVQSKLKNVTIDTFLKKKEEKQKITMLTAYDCSTAKYFDEAGIDAILIGDSLGMVVLGYESTHKVTMNDMKVFTGAVSRGAKRCMIVADMPFLSYHCSVSDATKNAGELIQAGAFAVKIEGATDHILEVVKRCNESGIPVMGHLGFTPQYLNVLGGYKVQGKSLENTKFILEQAKKLEQAGAFSVVLEMVPEESAKYITDNLNIPTIGIGAGRYTDGQILVADDILGKFSEFKPKFARRYADLKSVISDAAKSYIEEVTTGKFPQESEVFHLPDEVKLQLEGLAKIEYSYSK
;
A
#
# COMPACT_ATOMS: atom_id res chain seq x y z
N MET A 1 6.64 1.56 33.48
CA MET A 1 7.56 1.73 32.34
C MET A 1 7.87 0.35 31.79
N SER A 2 7.02 -0.13 30.86
CA SER A 2 7.14 -1.47 30.27
C SER A 2 8.13 -1.43 29.13
N VAL A 3 9.02 -2.41 29.10
CA VAL A 3 10.06 -2.63 28.10
C VAL A 3 9.42 -2.84 26.73
N GLN A 4 9.17 -1.75 25.99
CA GLN A 4 9.04 -1.82 24.54
C GLN A 4 10.44 -2.18 24.02
N SER A 5 10.71 -3.47 23.85
CA SER A 5 11.87 -3.91 23.09
C SER A 5 11.81 -3.17 21.76
N LYS A 6 12.84 -2.37 21.42
CA LYS A 6 12.96 -1.75 20.10
C LYS A 6 12.73 -2.85 19.06
N LEU A 7 11.56 -2.85 18.43
CA LEU A 7 11.20 -3.86 17.46
C LEU A 7 12.21 -3.77 16.31
N LYS A 8 12.88 -4.88 16.00
CA LYS A 8 13.92 -4.93 14.96
C LYS A 8 13.29 -4.73 13.58
N ASN A 9 14.05 -4.18 12.64
CA ASN A 9 13.62 -4.03 11.25
C ASN A 9 13.19 -5.38 10.67
N VAL A 10 12.12 -5.36 9.89
CA VAL A 10 11.60 -6.53 9.20
C VAL A 10 12.40 -6.74 7.93
N THR A 11 12.90 -7.96 7.76
CA THR A 11 13.77 -8.38 6.65
C THR A 11 13.23 -9.66 6.02
N ILE A 12 13.89 -10.15 4.96
CA ILE A 12 13.57 -11.46 4.36
C ILE A 12 13.70 -12.57 5.39
N ASP A 13 14.73 -12.53 6.24
CA ASP A 13 14.92 -13.51 7.31
C ASP A 13 13.78 -13.45 8.33
N THR A 14 13.23 -12.27 8.60
CA THR A 14 12.04 -12.12 9.45
C THR A 14 10.83 -12.83 8.83
N PHE A 15 10.64 -12.71 7.51
CA PHE A 15 9.57 -13.38 6.77
C PHE A 15 9.71 -14.91 6.82
N LEU A 16 10.91 -15.43 6.54
CA LEU A 16 11.20 -16.86 6.59
C LEU A 16 11.01 -17.42 7.99
N LYS A 17 11.58 -16.75 9.01
CA LYS A 17 11.42 -17.13 10.41
C LYS A 17 9.96 -17.18 10.84
N LYS A 18 9.15 -16.19 10.42
CA LYS A 18 7.72 -16.18 10.72
C LYS A 18 6.99 -17.39 10.13
N LYS A 19 7.31 -17.79 8.90
CA LYS A 19 6.78 -19.02 8.29
C LYS A 19 7.18 -20.26 9.11
N GLU A 20 8.46 -20.42 9.42
CA GLU A 20 9.00 -21.54 10.19
C GLU A 20 8.33 -21.67 11.57
N GLU A 21 8.14 -20.53 12.25
CA GLU A 21 7.49 -20.44 13.56
C GLU A 21 5.95 -20.43 13.48
N LYS A 22 5.37 -20.53 12.27
CA LYS A 22 3.92 -20.44 12.00
C LYS A 22 3.27 -19.16 12.55
N GLN A 23 4.03 -18.08 12.66
CA GLN A 23 3.55 -16.74 13.00
C GLN A 23 3.10 -16.01 11.74
N LYS A 24 1.92 -15.39 11.77
CA LYS A 24 1.40 -14.70 10.59
C LYS A 24 2.17 -13.42 10.29
N ILE A 25 2.42 -13.19 9.00
CA ILE A 25 2.95 -11.92 8.47
C ILE A 25 1.77 -10.97 8.20
N THR A 26 1.86 -9.77 8.75
CA THR A 26 0.85 -8.72 8.60
C THR A 26 1.31 -7.68 7.60
N MET A 27 0.51 -7.43 6.57
CA MET A 27 0.84 -6.50 5.50
C MET A 27 -0.36 -5.62 5.16
N LEU A 28 -0.11 -4.35 4.91
CA LEU A 28 -1.13 -3.39 4.45
C LEU A 28 -0.56 -2.54 3.32
N THR A 29 -1.41 -2.03 2.44
CA THR A 29 -0.95 -0.97 1.53
C THR A 29 -0.79 0.36 2.28
N ALA A 30 0.08 1.25 1.79
CA ALA A 30 0.08 2.65 2.22
C ALA A 30 0.63 3.53 1.10
N TYR A 31 0.22 4.79 1.09
CA TYR A 31 0.53 5.72 0.00
C TYR A 31 0.98 7.10 0.53
N ASP A 32 1.19 7.25 1.83
CA ASP A 32 1.63 8.52 2.40
C ASP A 32 2.47 8.30 3.66
N CYS A 33 3.18 9.36 4.04
CA CYS A 33 4.11 9.35 5.17
C CYS A 33 3.40 9.11 6.51
N SER A 34 2.27 9.77 6.76
CA SER A 34 1.59 9.68 8.05
C SER A 34 0.97 8.31 8.28
N THR A 35 0.27 7.76 7.29
CA THR A 35 -0.30 6.42 7.35
C THR A 35 0.80 5.37 7.55
N ALA A 36 1.90 5.47 6.79
CA ALA A 36 3.03 4.56 6.93
C ALA A 36 3.65 4.61 8.33
N LYS A 37 3.81 5.81 8.90
CA LYS A 37 4.31 6.00 10.26
C LYS A 37 3.40 5.32 11.30
N TYR A 38 2.08 5.50 11.19
CA TYR A 38 1.14 4.90 12.14
C TYR A 38 1.09 3.38 12.03
N PHE A 39 1.18 2.82 10.81
CA PHE A 39 1.26 1.38 10.61
C PHE A 39 2.58 0.80 11.14
N ASP A 40 3.69 1.53 10.98
CA ASP A 40 4.98 1.16 11.53
C ASP A 40 4.94 1.10 13.07
N GLU A 41 4.39 2.13 13.71
CA GLU A 41 4.22 2.23 15.17
C GLU A 41 3.25 1.16 15.72
N ALA A 42 2.21 0.81 14.95
CA ALA A 42 1.24 -0.23 15.30
C ALA A 42 1.80 -1.66 15.18
N GLY A 43 2.96 -1.85 14.54
CA GLY A 43 3.62 -3.15 14.45
C GLY A 43 3.36 -3.93 13.15
N ILE A 44 2.79 -3.32 12.10
CA ILE A 44 2.61 -3.97 10.78
C ILE A 44 3.96 -4.42 10.20
N ASP A 45 4.09 -5.69 9.81
CA ASP A 45 5.38 -6.24 9.38
C ASP A 45 5.88 -5.65 8.06
N ALA A 46 4.98 -5.45 7.10
CA ALA A 46 5.31 -4.92 5.79
C ALA A 46 4.26 -3.96 5.25
N ILE A 47 4.71 -2.99 4.46
CA ILE A 47 3.86 -2.05 3.73
C ILE A 47 4.09 -2.26 2.24
N LEU A 48 2.99 -2.37 1.50
CA LEU A 48 3.00 -2.38 0.03
C LEU A 48 2.61 -1.01 -0.53
N ILE A 49 3.49 -0.38 -1.28
CA ILE A 49 3.08 0.66 -2.22
C ILE A 49 2.59 -0.05 -3.46
N GLY A 50 1.29 -0.32 -3.51
CA GLY A 50 0.66 -1.06 -4.60
C GLY A 50 0.16 -0.14 -5.71
N ASP A 51 0.13 -0.63 -6.95
CA ASP A 51 -0.47 0.07 -8.09
C ASP A 51 -1.99 0.30 -7.93
N SER A 52 -2.61 -0.36 -6.94
CA SER A 52 -3.94 -0.02 -6.39
C SER A 52 -4.11 1.46 -6.03
N LEU A 53 -3.02 2.19 -5.76
CA LEU A 53 -3.02 3.65 -5.60
C LEU A 53 -3.66 4.37 -6.79
N GLY A 54 -3.53 3.79 -7.99
CA GLY A 54 -4.14 4.36 -9.19
C GLY A 54 -5.64 4.56 -9.01
N MET A 55 -6.31 3.60 -8.39
CA MET A 55 -7.75 3.64 -8.19
C MET A 55 -8.12 4.39 -6.91
N VAL A 56 -7.53 4.02 -5.76
CA VAL A 56 -7.98 4.53 -4.45
C VAL A 56 -7.40 5.89 -4.06
N VAL A 57 -6.31 6.32 -4.71
CA VAL A 57 -5.66 7.63 -4.46
C VAL A 57 -5.80 8.56 -5.65
N LEU A 58 -5.48 8.09 -6.86
CA LEU A 58 -5.44 8.93 -8.06
C LEU A 58 -6.77 8.97 -8.84
N GLY A 59 -7.74 8.11 -8.49
CA GLY A 59 -9.05 8.08 -9.13
C GLY A 59 -9.03 7.57 -10.59
N TYR A 60 -7.99 6.84 -10.98
CA TYR A 60 -7.94 6.15 -12.26
C TYR A 60 -8.94 4.99 -12.29
N GLU A 61 -9.50 4.76 -13.46
CA GLU A 61 -10.42 3.63 -13.70
C GLU A 61 -9.71 2.26 -13.66
N SER A 62 -8.37 2.24 -13.77
CA SER A 62 -7.57 1.01 -13.78
C SER A 62 -6.13 1.28 -13.36
N THR A 63 -5.49 0.28 -12.75
CA THR A 63 -4.06 0.28 -12.39
C THR A 63 -3.12 0.35 -13.59
N HIS A 64 -3.59 0.04 -14.81
CA HIS A 64 -2.80 0.16 -16.05
C HIS A 64 -2.33 1.59 -16.34
N LYS A 65 -2.98 2.62 -15.77
CA LYS A 65 -2.59 4.03 -15.93
C LYS A 65 -1.45 4.45 -14.98
N VAL A 66 -1.11 3.63 -13.99
CA VAL A 66 -0.05 3.93 -13.03
C VAL A 66 1.32 3.84 -13.69
N THR A 67 2.14 4.86 -13.47
CA THR A 67 3.48 4.98 -14.06
C THR A 67 4.59 4.71 -13.04
N MET A 68 5.81 4.49 -13.53
CA MET A 68 7.00 4.45 -12.68
C MET A 68 7.19 5.74 -11.86
N ASN A 69 6.81 6.90 -12.39
CA ASN A 69 6.91 8.15 -11.64
C ASN A 69 5.93 8.21 -10.46
N ASP A 70 4.70 7.73 -10.66
CA ASP A 70 3.73 7.63 -9.57
C ASP A 70 4.31 6.72 -8.47
N MET A 71 4.75 5.52 -8.84
CA MET A 71 5.31 4.55 -7.89
C MET A 71 6.52 5.12 -7.12
N LYS A 72 7.41 5.87 -7.76
CA LYS A 72 8.55 6.52 -7.10
C LYS A 72 8.12 7.59 -6.09
N VAL A 73 7.17 8.45 -6.44
CA VAL A 73 6.68 9.51 -5.55
C VAL A 73 6.06 8.91 -4.29
N PHE A 74 5.18 7.92 -4.47
CA PHE A 74 4.47 7.27 -3.37
C PHE A 74 5.41 6.41 -2.51
N THR A 75 6.35 5.68 -3.14
CA THR A 75 7.40 4.93 -2.42
C THR A 75 8.25 5.86 -1.55
N GLY A 76 8.68 6.99 -2.11
CA GLY A 76 9.44 8.00 -1.36
C GLY A 76 8.64 8.61 -0.19
N ALA A 77 7.34 8.83 -0.36
CA ALA A 77 6.48 9.33 0.72
C ALA A 77 6.39 8.33 1.88
N VAL A 78 6.15 7.06 1.56
CA VAL A 78 6.03 5.97 2.55
C VAL A 78 7.35 5.70 3.27
N SER A 79 8.49 5.70 2.55
CA SER A 79 9.82 5.45 3.13
C SER A 79 10.27 6.49 4.14
N ARG A 80 9.73 7.72 4.05
CA ARG A 80 9.95 8.74 5.08
C ARG A 80 9.21 8.45 6.38
N GLY A 81 8.04 7.79 6.33
CA GLY A 81 7.19 7.49 7.48
C GLY A 81 7.54 6.17 8.18
N ALA A 82 7.75 5.10 7.41
CA ALA A 82 8.08 3.78 7.92
C ALA A 82 9.58 3.65 8.28
N LYS A 83 9.89 3.08 9.45
CA LYS A 83 11.28 2.92 9.94
C LYS A 83 11.67 1.48 10.18
N ARG A 84 10.71 0.61 10.50
CA ARG A 84 10.94 -0.78 10.86
C ARG A 84 10.29 -1.76 9.90
N CYS A 85 9.08 -1.50 9.42
CA CYS A 85 8.39 -2.43 8.53
C CYS A 85 9.11 -2.53 7.19
N MET A 86 9.03 -3.70 6.55
CA MET A 86 9.57 -3.88 5.21
C MET A 86 8.71 -3.10 4.20
N ILE A 87 9.35 -2.29 3.36
CA ILE A 87 8.67 -1.55 2.31
C ILE A 87 8.80 -2.33 1.00
N VAL A 88 7.67 -2.74 0.43
CA VAL A 88 7.60 -3.39 -0.88
C VAL A 88 6.92 -2.42 -1.85
N ALA A 89 7.46 -2.22 -3.04
CA ALA A 89 6.86 -1.38 -4.07
C ALA A 89 6.45 -2.22 -5.29
N ASP A 90 5.26 -1.98 -5.83
CA ASP A 90 4.85 -2.61 -7.07
C ASP A 90 5.65 -2.09 -8.27
N MET A 91 6.03 -3.00 -9.15
CA MET A 91 6.43 -2.67 -10.50
C MET A 91 5.14 -2.48 -11.32
N PRO A 92 4.83 -1.27 -11.81
CA PRO A 92 3.56 -1.01 -12.51
C PRO A 92 3.55 -1.65 -13.90
N PHE A 93 2.37 -1.69 -14.53
CA PHE A 93 2.19 -2.24 -15.88
C PHE A 93 3.24 -1.73 -16.88
N LEU A 94 3.71 -2.63 -17.76
CA LEU A 94 4.82 -2.43 -18.72
C LEU A 94 6.20 -2.06 -18.16
N SER A 95 6.36 -1.80 -16.85
CA SER A 95 7.69 -1.46 -16.30
C SER A 95 8.68 -2.63 -16.27
N TYR A 96 8.19 -3.87 -16.34
CA TYR A 96 9.02 -5.08 -16.27
C TYR A 96 8.80 -6.08 -17.41
N HIS A 97 7.88 -5.77 -18.33
CA HIS A 97 7.45 -6.69 -19.38
C HIS A 97 8.29 -6.58 -20.66
N CYS A 98 8.89 -5.40 -20.93
CA CYS A 98 9.53 -5.12 -22.23
C CYS A 98 10.90 -5.77 -22.38
N SER A 99 11.77 -5.64 -21.38
CA SER A 99 13.11 -6.24 -21.38
C SER A 99 13.60 -6.45 -19.94
N VAL A 100 14.48 -7.44 -19.75
CA VAL A 100 15.10 -7.70 -18.43
C VAL A 100 15.91 -6.51 -17.95
N SER A 101 16.60 -5.82 -18.87
CA SER A 101 17.40 -4.63 -18.56
C SER A 101 16.54 -3.49 -18.04
N ASP A 102 15.44 -3.16 -18.73
CA ASP A 102 14.53 -2.10 -18.30
C ASP A 102 13.84 -2.46 -16.99
N ALA A 103 13.42 -3.72 -16.83
CA ALA A 103 12.83 -4.22 -15.60
C ALA A 103 13.76 -4.04 -14.41
N THR A 104 15.03 -4.42 -14.55
CA THR A 104 16.03 -4.32 -13.49
C THR A 104 16.33 -2.86 -13.15
N LYS A 105 16.43 -1.99 -14.16
CA LYS A 105 16.62 -0.54 -13.97
C LYS A 105 15.44 0.07 -13.21
N ASN A 106 14.22 -0.20 -13.66
CA ASN A 106 13.00 0.30 -13.02
C ASN A 106 12.88 -0.19 -11.57
N ALA A 107 13.19 -1.45 -11.30
CA ALA A 107 13.23 -1.98 -9.94
C ALA A 107 14.26 -1.24 -9.08
N GLY A 108 15.45 -0.98 -9.63
CA GLY A 108 16.49 -0.18 -8.98
C GLY A 108 16.03 1.24 -8.64
N GLU A 109 15.25 1.90 -9.49
CA GLU A 109 14.69 3.23 -9.20
C GLU A 109 13.73 3.21 -7.99
N LEU A 110 12.97 2.14 -7.79
CA LEU A 110 12.10 1.99 -6.61
C LEU A 110 12.90 1.72 -5.34
N ILE A 111 13.98 0.94 -5.42
CA ILE A 111 14.91 0.76 -4.30
C ILE A 111 15.55 2.10 -3.91
N GLN A 112 15.98 2.89 -4.90
CA GLN A 112 16.51 4.25 -4.67
C GLN A 112 15.46 5.21 -4.09
N ALA A 113 14.17 5.02 -4.40
CA ALA A 113 13.08 5.76 -3.78
C ALA A 113 12.77 5.33 -2.33
N GLY A 114 13.38 4.23 -1.86
CA GLY A 114 13.30 3.76 -0.48
C GLY A 114 12.49 2.48 -0.28
N ALA A 115 12.15 1.75 -1.33
CA ALA A 115 11.67 0.38 -1.19
C ALA A 115 12.81 -0.55 -0.76
N PHE A 116 12.47 -1.57 0.03
CA PHE A 116 13.38 -2.67 0.35
C PHE A 116 13.30 -3.77 -0.73
N ALA A 117 12.12 -3.99 -1.30
CA ALA A 117 11.85 -5.01 -2.30
C ALA A 117 10.86 -4.52 -3.34
N VAL A 118 10.77 -5.24 -4.47
CA VAL A 118 9.74 -5.00 -5.49
C VAL A 118 8.76 -6.16 -5.59
N LYS A 119 7.51 -5.89 -5.96
CA LYS A 119 6.50 -6.91 -6.30
C LYS A 119 6.26 -6.95 -7.81
N ILE A 120 6.21 -8.15 -8.37
CA ILE A 120 6.05 -8.41 -9.81
C ILE A 120 4.97 -9.47 -10.03
N GLU A 121 4.08 -9.25 -11.01
CA GLU A 121 3.00 -10.18 -11.34
C GLU A 121 3.37 -11.16 -12.45
N GLY A 122 2.98 -12.42 -12.27
CA GLY A 122 3.19 -13.48 -13.25
C GLY A 122 4.44 -14.32 -13.01
N ALA A 123 4.62 -15.34 -13.85
CA ALA A 123 5.73 -16.30 -13.78
C ALA A 123 6.03 -16.93 -15.16
N THR A 124 5.81 -16.18 -16.25
CA THR A 124 6.29 -16.58 -17.58
C THR A 124 7.82 -16.64 -17.59
N ASP A 125 8.42 -17.32 -18.57
CA ASP A 125 9.88 -17.48 -18.63
C ASP A 125 10.63 -16.12 -18.62
N HIS A 126 10.08 -15.10 -19.31
CA HIS A 126 10.60 -13.73 -19.25
C HIS A 126 10.53 -13.14 -17.83
N ILE A 127 9.40 -13.32 -17.12
CA ILE A 127 9.25 -12.83 -15.75
C ILE A 127 10.20 -13.54 -14.79
N LEU A 128 10.41 -14.85 -14.96
CA LEU A 128 11.37 -15.61 -14.16
C LEU A 128 12.80 -15.11 -14.39
N GLU A 129 13.16 -14.73 -15.63
CA GLU A 129 14.45 -14.12 -15.93
C GLU A 129 14.61 -12.74 -15.26
N VAL A 130 13.55 -11.92 -15.27
CA VAL A 130 13.52 -10.64 -14.54
C VAL A 130 13.73 -10.85 -13.04
N VAL A 131 13.00 -11.78 -12.41
CA VAL A 131 13.12 -12.09 -10.98
C VAL A 131 14.55 -12.49 -10.65
N LYS A 132 15.13 -13.41 -11.44
CA LYS A 132 16.51 -13.86 -11.28
C LYS A 132 17.50 -12.69 -11.40
N ARG A 133 17.37 -11.85 -12.43
CA ARG A 133 18.28 -10.71 -12.66
C ARG A 133 18.18 -9.67 -11.55
N CYS A 134 16.98 -9.37 -11.06
CA CYS A 134 16.78 -8.46 -9.93
C CYS A 134 17.51 -8.98 -8.69
N ASN A 135 17.33 -10.26 -8.35
CA ASN A 135 18.00 -10.87 -7.20
C ASN A 135 19.54 -10.88 -7.35
N GLU A 136 20.07 -11.22 -8.52
CA GLU A 136 21.51 -11.15 -8.83
C GLU A 136 22.06 -9.71 -8.74
N SER A 137 21.20 -8.71 -8.92
CA SER A 137 21.51 -7.29 -8.78
C SER A 137 21.30 -6.75 -7.36
N GLY A 138 20.97 -7.61 -6.39
CA GLY A 138 20.73 -7.24 -5.00
C GLY A 138 19.34 -6.63 -4.72
N ILE A 139 18.37 -6.85 -5.61
CA ILE A 139 17.00 -6.35 -5.49
C ILE A 139 16.05 -7.53 -5.16
N PRO A 140 15.55 -7.63 -3.92
CA PRO A 140 14.62 -8.68 -3.55
C PRO A 140 13.29 -8.57 -4.28
N VAL A 141 12.75 -9.71 -4.72
CA VAL A 141 11.48 -9.79 -5.44
C VAL A 141 10.44 -10.60 -4.69
N MET A 142 9.26 -10.02 -4.50
CA MET A 142 8.03 -10.70 -4.12
C MET A 142 7.23 -11.04 -5.38
N GLY A 143 6.93 -12.31 -5.61
CA GLY A 143 6.08 -12.72 -6.73
C GLY A 143 4.60 -12.46 -6.46
N HIS A 144 3.78 -12.40 -7.50
CA HIS A 144 2.32 -12.32 -7.38
C HIS A 144 1.65 -13.27 -8.39
N LEU A 145 0.86 -14.22 -7.87
CA LEU A 145 0.11 -15.23 -8.62
C LEU A 145 -1.36 -15.28 -8.18
N GLY A 146 -2.16 -16.04 -8.93
CA GLY A 146 -3.62 -16.04 -8.81
C GLY A 146 -4.19 -14.99 -9.74
N PHE A 147 -5.10 -14.17 -9.25
CA PHE A 147 -5.60 -13.04 -10.01
C PHE A 147 -4.57 -11.90 -10.00
N THR A 148 -4.00 -11.59 -11.16
CA THR A 148 -2.99 -10.54 -11.36
C THR A 148 -3.64 -9.35 -12.10
N PRO A 149 -3.99 -8.25 -11.42
CA PRO A 149 -4.72 -7.11 -12.00
C PRO A 149 -4.10 -6.53 -13.28
N GLN A 150 -2.78 -6.57 -13.44
CA GLN A 150 -2.12 -6.06 -14.66
C GLN A 150 -2.39 -6.93 -15.90
N TYR A 151 -2.93 -8.14 -15.70
CA TYR A 151 -3.39 -9.04 -16.76
C TYR A 151 -4.92 -9.07 -16.90
N LEU A 152 -5.65 -8.11 -16.29
CA LEU A 152 -7.13 -8.07 -16.29
C LEU A 152 -7.74 -8.29 -17.69
N ASN A 153 -7.17 -7.65 -18.72
CA ASN A 153 -7.66 -7.73 -20.09
C ASN A 153 -7.46 -9.13 -20.70
N VAL A 154 -6.36 -9.80 -20.35
CA VAL A 154 -6.06 -11.18 -20.79
C VAL A 154 -6.91 -12.20 -20.03
N LEU A 155 -7.11 -11.98 -18.73
CA LEU A 155 -7.96 -12.82 -17.87
C LEU A 155 -9.47 -12.65 -18.19
N GLY A 156 -9.83 -11.56 -18.86
CA GLY A 156 -11.20 -11.21 -19.21
C GLY A 156 -12.05 -10.89 -17.98
N GLY A 157 -11.49 -10.11 -17.04
CA GLY A 157 -12.19 -9.61 -15.85
C GLY A 157 -11.75 -10.23 -14.51
N TYR A 158 -12.36 -9.74 -13.43
CA TYR A 158 -12.10 -10.16 -12.04
C TYR A 158 -12.61 -11.58 -11.79
N LYS A 159 -11.74 -12.58 -11.93
CA LYS A 159 -12.07 -14.00 -11.80
C LYS A 159 -11.20 -14.66 -10.76
N VAL A 160 -11.85 -15.39 -9.85
CA VAL A 160 -11.18 -16.30 -8.90
C VAL A 160 -10.41 -17.36 -9.69
N GLN A 161 -9.13 -17.51 -9.38
CA GLN A 161 -8.22 -18.51 -9.94
C GLN A 161 -8.16 -19.75 -9.03
N GLY A 162 -7.53 -20.83 -9.43
CA GLY A 162 -7.32 -22.02 -8.60
C GLY A 162 -8.56 -22.87 -8.33
N LYS A 163 -9.60 -22.78 -9.17
CA LYS A 163 -10.90 -23.47 -8.95
C LYS A 163 -10.90 -24.97 -9.26
N SER A 164 -9.88 -25.48 -9.93
CA SER A 164 -9.74 -26.91 -10.25
C SER A 164 -8.40 -27.44 -9.77
N LEU A 165 -8.28 -28.77 -9.72
CA LEU A 165 -7.02 -29.43 -9.39
C LEU A 165 -5.91 -29.04 -10.38
N GLU A 166 -6.20 -29.01 -11.68
CA GLU A 166 -5.23 -28.63 -12.71
C GLU A 166 -4.76 -27.19 -12.51
N ASN A 167 -5.68 -26.25 -12.29
CA ASN A 167 -5.31 -24.85 -12.11
C ASN A 167 -4.55 -24.62 -10.80
N THR A 168 -4.90 -25.35 -9.73
CA THR A 168 -4.15 -25.32 -8.46
C THR A 168 -2.73 -25.84 -8.63
N LYS A 169 -2.54 -26.98 -9.32
CA LYS A 169 -1.22 -27.52 -9.63
C LYS A 169 -0.41 -26.57 -10.51
N PHE A 170 -1.06 -25.92 -11.48
CA PHE A 170 -0.43 -24.92 -12.33
C PHE A 170 0.08 -23.72 -11.51
N ILE A 171 -0.73 -23.16 -10.61
CA ILE A 171 -0.29 -22.06 -9.73
C ILE A 171 0.87 -22.52 -8.83
N LEU A 172 0.82 -23.73 -8.28
CA LEU A 172 1.93 -24.28 -7.49
C LEU A 172 3.22 -24.40 -8.32
N GLU A 173 3.14 -24.88 -9.56
CA GLU A 173 4.30 -24.98 -10.45
C GLU A 173 4.92 -23.60 -10.72
N GLN A 174 4.07 -22.60 -11.03
CA GLN A 174 4.50 -21.22 -11.22
C GLN A 174 5.15 -20.64 -9.95
N ALA A 175 4.57 -20.91 -8.77
CA ALA A 175 5.11 -20.45 -7.49
C ALA A 175 6.47 -21.10 -7.18
N LYS A 176 6.64 -22.39 -7.48
CA LYS A 176 7.94 -23.08 -7.36
C LYS A 176 8.98 -22.53 -8.32
N LYS A 177 8.58 -22.13 -9.54
CA LYS A 177 9.46 -21.47 -10.50
C LYS A 177 9.92 -20.10 -10.00
N LEU A 178 9.00 -19.31 -9.43
CA LEU A 178 9.34 -18.03 -8.78
C LEU A 178 10.31 -18.23 -7.60
N GLU A 179 10.05 -19.21 -6.74
CA GLU A 179 10.93 -19.59 -5.64
C GLU A 179 12.33 -19.96 -6.16
N GLN A 180 12.42 -20.79 -7.20
CA GLN A 180 13.70 -21.17 -7.83
C GLN A 180 14.43 -19.99 -8.49
N ALA A 181 13.70 -19.01 -9.03
CA ALA A 181 14.27 -17.76 -9.55
C ALA A 181 14.74 -16.81 -8.43
N GLY A 182 14.45 -17.14 -7.17
CA GLY A 182 14.89 -16.42 -5.98
C GLY A 182 13.86 -15.46 -5.39
N ALA A 183 12.59 -15.54 -5.79
CA ALA A 183 11.56 -14.77 -5.11
C ALA A 183 11.52 -15.13 -3.62
N PHE A 184 11.51 -14.14 -2.72
CA PHE A 184 11.57 -14.40 -1.28
C PHE A 184 10.21 -14.68 -0.64
N SER A 185 9.13 -14.37 -1.36
CA SER A 185 7.73 -14.51 -0.93
C SER A 185 6.83 -14.46 -2.17
N VAL A 186 5.62 -15.02 -2.08
CA VAL A 186 4.61 -14.96 -3.16
C VAL A 186 3.25 -14.51 -2.64
N VAL A 187 2.67 -13.49 -3.26
CA VAL A 187 1.27 -13.11 -3.05
C VAL A 187 0.37 -14.10 -3.82
N LEU A 188 -0.68 -14.57 -3.15
CA LEU A 188 -1.78 -15.33 -3.75
C LEU A 188 -3.05 -14.48 -3.67
N GLU A 189 -3.57 -14.06 -4.83
CA GLU A 189 -4.78 -13.23 -4.91
C GLU A 189 -5.97 -14.00 -5.50
N MET A 190 -7.13 -13.90 -4.84
CA MET A 190 -8.39 -14.53 -5.27
C MET A 190 -8.24 -16.02 -5.62
N VAL A 191 -7.63 -16.79 -4.71
CA VAL A 191 -7.44 -18.25 -4.80
C VAL A 191 -8.29 -18.95 -3.72
N PRO A 192 -9.03 -20.04 -4.00
CA PRO A 192 -9.76 -20.80 -2.98
C PRO A 192 -8.88 -21.20 -1.79
N GLU A 193 -9.45 -21.22 -0.59
CA GLU A 193 -8.72 -21.45 0.66
C GLU A 193 -7.97 -22.80 0.65
N GLU A 194 -8.60 -23.85 0.12
CA GLU A 194 -8.03 -25.19 -0.01
C GLU A 194 -6.84 -25.21 -0.98
N SER A 195 -6.97 -24.52 -2.11
CA SER A 195 -5.91 -24.40 -3.12
C SER A 195 -4.73 -23.59 -2.59
N ALA A 196 -5.00 -22.46 -1.95
CA ALA A 196 -3.98 -21.60 -1.34
C ALA A 196 -3.25 -22.32 -0.18
N LYS A 197 -3.98 -23.10 0.63
CA LYS A 197 -3.38 -23.97 1.65
C LYS A 197 -2.43 -24.98 1.01
N TYR A 198 -2.90 -25.71 -0.01
CA TYR A 198 -2.09 -26.69 -0.71
C TYR A 198 -0.82 -26.07 -1.30
N ILE A 199 -0.92 -24.88 -1.91
CA ILE A 199 0.24 -24.16 -2.43
C ILE A 199 1.21 -23.77 -1.30
N THR A 200 0.69 -23.18 -0.21
CA THR A 200 1.48 -22.72 0.94
C THR A 200 2.26 -23.84 1.60
N ASP A 201 1.63 -25.01 1.78
CA ASP A 201 2.26 -26.19 2.38
C ASP A 201 3.38 -26.79 1.50
N ASN A 202 3.44 -26.43 0.21
CA ASN A 202 4.37 -26.99 -0.78
C ASN A 202 5.45 -25.98 -1.26
N LEU A 203 5.59 -24.85 -0.57
CA LEU A 203 6.62 -23.83 -0.79
C LEU A 203 7.46 -23.64 0.47
N ASN A 204 8.76 -23.38 0.30
CA ASN A 204 9.66 -23.04 1.40
C ASN A 204 9.62 -21.54 1.71
N ILE A 205 9.33 -20.71 0.71
CA ILE A 205 9.10 -19.27 0.90
C ILE A 205 7.70 -18.95 1.43
N PRO A 206 7.49 -17.81 2.11
CA PRO A 206 6.19 -17.44 2.65
C PRO A 206 5.17 -17.08 1.57
N THR A 207 3.91 -17.41 1.82
CA THR A 207 2.79 -16.94 1.00
C THR A 207 2.02 -15.81 1.69
N ILE A 208 1.65 -14.77 0.95
CA ILE A 208 0.83 -13.66 1.45
C ILE A 208 -0.52 -13.70 0.75
N GLY A 209 -1.61 -13.85 1.50
CA GLY A 209 -2.95 -13.99 0.94
C GLY A 209 -3.69 -12.65 0.83
N ILE A 210 -4.42 -12.47 -0.27
CA ILE A 210 -5.48 -11.46 -0.42
C ILE A 210 -6.69 -12.11 -1.10
N GLY A 211 -7.72 -12.40 -0.30
CA GLY A 211 -8.79 -13.27 -0.77
C GLY A 211 -8.34 -14.71 -1.05
N ALA A 212 -7.30 -15.19 -0.36
CA ALA A 212 -6.73 -16.53 -0.49
C ALA A 212 -6.95 -17.44 0.75
N GLY A 213 -7.95 -17.12 1.57
CA GLY A 213 -8.27 -17.87 2.78
C GLY A 213 -7.24 -17.68 3.90
N ARG A 214 -7.42 -18.40 5.01
CA ARG A 214 -6.67 -18.18 6.27
C ARG A 214 -5.32 -18.90 6.36
N TYR A 215 -5.03 -19.81 5.44
CA TYR A 215 -3.91 -20.75 5.57
C TYR A 215 -2.60 -20.27 4.96
N THR A 216 -2.57 -19.15 4.22
CA THR A 216 -1.32 -18.50 3.78
C THR A 216 -0.50 -18.01 4.97
N ASP A 217 0.82 -17.87 4.81
CA ASP A 217 1.73 -17.48 5.90
C ASP A 217 1.53 -16.02 6.37
N GLY A 218 0.94 -15.19 5.54
CA GLY A 218 0.53 -13.83 5.88
C GLY A 218 -0.72 -13.39 5.14
N GLN A 219 -1.12 -12.14 5.41
CA GLN A 219 -2.27 -11.50 4.78
C GLN A 219 -1.92 -10.07 4.37
N ILE A 220 -2.47 -9.64 3.23
CA ILE A 220 -2.44 -8.26 2.78
C ILE A 220 -3.85 -7.77 2.43
N LEU A 221 -4.13 -6.51 2.76
CA LEU A 221 -5.33 -5.79 2.31
C LEU A 221 -4.97 -4.37 1.90
N VAL A 222 -5.80 -3.79 1.03
CA VAL A 222 -5.74 -2.36 0.71
C VAL A 222 -6.17 -1.56 1.94
N ALA A 223 -5.33 -0.63 2.41
CA ALA A 223 -5.60 0.15 3.62
C ALA A 223 -6.90 0.96 3.54
N ASP A 224 -7.15 1.63 2.41
CA ASP A 224 -8.35 2.44 2.22
C ASP A 224 -9.64 1.60 2.26
N ASP A 225 -9.59 0.32 1.86
CA ASP A 225 -10.73 -0.61 1.97
C ASP A 225 -11.03 -0.96 3.44
N ILE A 226 -9.98 -1.25 4.24
CA ILE A 226 -10.16 -1.65 5.63
C ILE A 226 -10.45 -0.46 6.55
N LEU A 227 -9.94 0.73 6.22
CA LEU A 227 -10.22 1.96 6.95
C LEU A 227 -11.56 2.59 6.54
N GLY A 228 -12.22 2.06 5.50
CA GLY A 228 -13.49 2.59 5.01
C GLY A 228 -13.36 3.99 4.42
N LYS A 229 -12.18 4.36 3.92
CA LYS A 229 -11.91 5.65 3.28
C LYS A 229 -12.39 5.64 1.83
N PHE A 230 -12.11 4.55 1.11
CA PHE A 230 -12.70 4.30 -0.20
C PHE A 230 -13.98 3.47 -0.02
N SER A 231 -15.13 4.07 -0.33
CA SER A 231 -16.44 3.49 0.05
C SER A 231 -17.24 2.91 -1.10
N GLU A 232 -16.87 3.24 -2.34
CA GLU A 232 -17.63 2.88 -3.55
C GLU A 232 -17.56 1.39 -3.87
N PHE A 233 -16.47 0.74 -3.46
CA PHE A 233 -16.27 -0.69 -3.61
C PHE A 233 -15.87 -1.32 -2.28
N LYS A 234 -16.34 -2.54 -2.03
CA LYS A 234 -15.89 -3.36 -0.89
C LYS A 234 -15.63 -4.78 -1.39
N PRO A 235 -14.37 -5.21 -1.49
CA PRO A 235 -14.07 -6.59 -1.82
C PRO A 235 -14.70 -7.55 -0.80
N LYS A 236 -15.24 -8.68 -1.27
CA LYS A 236 -15.84 -9.71 -0.40
C LYS A 236 -14.88 -10.22 0.68
N PHE A 237 -13.58 -10.22 0.38
CA PHE A 237 -12.52 -10.67 1.27
C PHE A 237 -11.99 -9.61 2.24
N ALA A 238 -12.43 -8.35 2.12
CA ALA A 238 -11.98 -7.25 2.97
C ALA A 238 -12.98 -6.99 4.12
N ARG A 239 -12.47 -7.00 5.36
CA ARG A 239 -13.20 -6.55 6.55
C ARG A 239 -12.91 -5.06 6.78
N ARG A 240 -13.96 -4.26 7.00
CA ARG A 240 -13.82 -2.88 7.47
C ARG A 240 -13.57 -2.87 8.98
N TYR A 241 -12.53 -2.16 9.39
CA TYR A 241 -12.15 -1.94 10.79
C TYR A 241 -12.43 -0.49 11.22
N ALA A 242 -12.62 0.43 10.28
CA ALA A 242 -13.04 1.81 10.53
C ALA A 242 -13.98 2.32 9.40
N ASP A 243 -14.57 3.50 9.63
CA ASP A 243 -15.38 4.23 8.66
C ASP A 243 -14.88 5.68 8.53
N LEU A 244 -13.73 5.83 7.88
CA LEU A 244 -13.12 7.16 7.68
C LEU A 244 -13.97 8.07 6.78
N LYS A 245 -14.81 7.53 5.89
CA LYS A 245 -15.75 8.35 5.11
C LYS A 245 -16.62 9.19 6.03
N SER A 246 -17.25 8.56 7.02
CA SER A 246 -18.15 9.27 7.95
C SER A 246 -17.36 10.26 8.81
N VAL A 247 -16.20 9.85 9.36
CA VAL A 247 -15.34 10.73 10.15
C VAL A 247 -14.92 11.99 9.38
N ILE A 248 -14.46 11.84 8.13
CA ILE A 248 -14.05 12.97 7.28
C ILE A 248 -15.24 13.85 6.93
N SER A 249 -16.36 13.24 6.54
CA SER A 249 -17.55 13.98 6.11
C SER A 249 -18.15 14.79 7.26
N ASP A 250 -18.20 14.21 8.46
CA ASP A 250 -18.80 14.86 9.62
C ASP A 250 -17.86 15.94 10.18
N ALA A 251 -16.54 15.73 10.19
CA ALA A 251 -15.59 16.79 10.52
C ALA A 251 -15.72 18.00 9.58
N ALA A 252 -15.88 17.77 8.28
CA ALA A 252 -16.09 18.85 7.30
C ALA A 252 -17.42 19.60 7.54
N LYS A 253 -18.51 18.87 7.82
CA LYS A 253 -19.81 19.50 8.15
C LYS A 253 -19.73 20.31 9.44
N SER A 254 -19.10 19.79 10.48
CA SER A 254 -18.90 20.51 11.75
C SER A 254 -18.08 21.78 11.52
N TYR A 255 -17.00 21.72 10.76
CA TYR A 255 -16.22 22.91 10.41
C TYR A 255 -17.07 23.94 9.64
N ILE A 256 -17.88 23.52 8.67
CA ILE A 256 -18.80 24.41 7.95
C ILE A 256 -19.78 25.08 8.91
N GLU A 257 -20.40 24.31 9.81
CA GLU A 257 -21.33 24.86 10.81
C GLU A 257 -20.62 25.88 11.70
N GLU A 258 -19.45 25.56 12.24
CA GLU A 258 -18.72 26.43 13.16
C GLU A 258 -18.27 27.73 12.50
N VAL A 259 -17.80 27.68 11.25
CA VAL A 259 -17.45 28.88 10.47
C VAL A 259 -18.68 29.73 10.18
N THR A 260 -19.77 29.11 9.70
CA THR A 260 -20.97 29.85 9.28
C THR A 260 -21.77 30.42 10.45
N THR A 261 -21.63 29.83 11.64
CA THR A 261 -22.26 30.33 12.88
C THR A 261 -21.33 31.23 13.71
N GLY A 262 -20.08 31.43 13.28
CA GLY A 262 -19.09 32.23 13.99
C GLY A 262 -18.59 31.60 15.30
N LYS A 263 -18.74 30.28 15.47
CA LYS A 263 -18.14 29.52 16.58
C LYS A 263 -16.64 29.28 16.35
N PHE A 264 -16.19 29.26 15.09
CA PHE A 264 -14.78 29.20 14.70
C PHE A 264 -14.41 30.46 13.88
N PRO A 265 -13.25 31.08 14.12
CA PRO A 265 -12.30 30.76 15.20
C PRO A 265 -12.79 31.25 16.58
N GLN A 266 -12.32 30.60 17.65
CA GLN A 266 -12.44 31.06 19.04
C GLN A 266 -11.30 32.02 19.41
N GLU A 267 -11.41 32.69 20.55
CA GLU A 267 -10.39 33.63 21.05
C GLU A 267 -8.98 32.99 21.15
N SER A 268 -8.89 31.71 21.51
CA SER A 268 -7.60 31.00 21.56
C SER A 268 -6.98 30.69 20.20
N GLU A 269 -7.74 30.90 19.12
CA GLU A 269 -7.39 30.55 17.74
C GLU A 269 -7.17 31.81 16.89
N VAL A 270 -7.19 33.00 17.50
CA VAL A 270 -6.91 34.28 16.83
C VAL A 270 -5.64 34.92 17.38
N PHE A 271 -5.06 35.81 16.57
CA PHE A 271 -3.95 36.66 16.99
C PHE A 271 -4.46 38.08 17.20
N HIS A 272 -4.02 38.74 18.27
CA HIS A 272 -4.40 40.12 18.57
C HIS A 272 -3.26 41.10 18.28
N LEU A 273 -3.64 42.28 17.80
CA LEU A 273 -2.73 43.42 17.76
C LEU A 273 -2.45 43.93 19.18
N PRO A 274 -1.28 44.54 19.41
CA PRO A 274 -1.07 45.39 20.58
C PRO A 274 -2.12 46.51 20.63
N ASP A 275 -2.55 46.89 21.83
CA ASP A 275 -3.64 47.85 22.06
C ASP A 275 -3.41 49.20 21.35
N GLU A 276 -2.17 49.67 21.31
CA GLU A 276 -1.80 50.94 20.66
C GLU A 276 -2.11 50.91 19.15
N VAL A 277 -1.80 49.80 18.48
CA VAL A 277 -2.05 49.64 17.04
C VAL A 277 -3.55 49.48 16.78
N LYS A 278 -4.27 48.80 17.68
CA LYS A 278 -5.73 48.66 17.62
C LYS A 278 -6.43 50.03 17.66
N LEU A 279 -6.02 50.91 18.56
CA LEU A 279 -6.57 52.27 18.66
C LEU A 279 -6.30 53.11 17.40
N GLN A 280 -5.12 52.98 16.79
CA GLN A 280 -4.79 53.66 15.53
C GLN A 280 -5.70 53.21 14.39
N LEU A 281 -5.97 51.90 14.27
CA LEU A 281 -6.88 51.35 13.26
C LEU A 281 -8.32 51.84 13.44
N GLU A 282 -8.81 51.87 14.69
CA GLU A 282 -10.14 52.42 15.00
C GLU A 282 -10.23 53.91 14.66
N GLY A 283 -9.13 54.65 14.79
CA GLY A 283 -9.01 56.04 14.39
C GLY A 283 -9.11 56.25 12.87
N LEU A 284 -8.45 55.40 12.07
CA LEU A 284 -8.51 55.45 10.59
C LEU A 284 -9.93 55.22 10.07
N ALA A 285 -10.64 54.24 10.62
CA ALA A 285 -12.01 53.91 10.21
C ALA A 285 -13.00 55.07 10.44
N LYS A 286 -12.74 55.96 11.40
CA LYS A 286 -13.59 57.13 11.69
C LYS A 286 -13.35 58.30 10.72
N ILE A 287 -12.19 58.38 10.08
CA ILE A 287 -11.84 59.48 9.17
C ILE A 287 -12.53 59.30 7.80
N GLU A 288 -12.63 58.09 7.26
CA GLU A 288 -13.25 57.85 5.94
C GLU A 288 -14.78 58.10 5.91
N TYR A 289 -15.49 57.85 7.02
CA TYR A 289 -16.93 58.17 7.13
C TYR A 289 -17.23 59.67 7.29
N SER A 290 -16.21 60.51 7.54
CA SER A 290 -16.38 61.96 7.69
C SER A 290 -16.26 62.74 6.37
N TYR A 291 -15.74 62.10 5.30
CA TYR A 291 -15.56 62.71 3.97
C TYR A 291 -16.61 62.30 2.92
N SER A 292 -17.64 61.55 3.31
CA SER A 292 -18.73 61.08 2.44
C SER A 292 -20.10 61.73 2.73
N LYS A 293 -20.10 62.96 3.28
CA LYS A 293 -21.29 63.83 3.37
C LYS A 293 -21.16 65.05 2.47
#